data_AF-A0A2D9T7R7-F1
#
_entry.id   AF-A0A2D9T7R7-F1
#
_cell.length_a   1.000
_cell.length_b   1.000
_cell.length_c   1.000
_cell.angle_alpha   90.00
_cell.angle_beta   90.00
_cell.angle_gamma   90.00
#
_symmetry.space_group_name_H-M   'P 1'
#
loop_
_entity.id
_entity.type
_entity.pdbx_description
1 polymer ?
#
loop_
_entity_poly.entity_id
_entity_poly.type
_entity_poly.pdbx_seq_one_letter_code
_entity_poly.pdbx_strand_id
1 'polypeptide(L)'
;PSPRRLRIGVVVGRADGATLHPDVRAAVDRAADQCAALGHDVDHLEVPFDASVGDDFVLYWGMLAQAILLQSRQVLGSAYDVEGFDRWTRGLAAHAPRSASRVENARRIPADPTASPGAPRDRGPRPLPQRSEPSSGRGSALAIA
;
A
#
# COMPACT_ATOMS: atom_id res chain seq x y z
N PRO A 1 4.23 -23.62 9.25
CA PRO A 1 3.48 -22.96 8.15
C PRO A 1 1.99 -22.85 8.51
N SER A 2 1.40 -21.66 8.40
CA SER A 2 -0.04 -21.50 8.69
C SER A 2 -0.88 -22.20 7.61
N PRO A 3 -2.00 -22.88 7.94
CA PRO A 3 -2.85 -23.51 6.94
C PRO A 3 -3.62 -22.50 6.06
N ARG A 4 -3.60 -21.21 6.42
CA ARG A 4 -4.32 -20.16 5.71
C ARG A 4 -3.48 -19.62 4.54
N ARG A 5 -3.99 -19.78 3.33
CA ARG A 5 -3.44 -19.14 2.13
C ARG A 5 -3.76 -17.63 2.16
N LEU A 6 -2.81 -16.83 1.68
CA LEU A 6 -2.89 -15.37 1.63
C LEU A 6 -2.89 -14.92 0.18
N ARG A 7 -3.50 -13.76 -0.07
CA ARG A 7 -3.33 -13.00 -1.31
C ARG A 7 -2.35 -11.88 -1.04
N ILE A 8 -1.30 -11.79 -1.84
CA ILE A 8 -0.16 -10.90 -1.64
C ILE A 8 0.00 -10.06 -2.91
N GLY A 9 -0.15 -8.75 -2.76
CA GLY A 9 0.17 -7.79 -3.81
C GLY A 9 1.63 -7.36 -3.71
N VAL A 10 2.39 -7.49 -4.79
CA VAL A 10 3.80 -7.11 -4.88
C VAL A 10 3.94 -5.87 -5.74
N VAL A 11 4.48 -4.79 -5.18
CA VAL A 11 4.69 -3.53 -5.90
C VAL A 11 6.20 -3.26 -5.99
N VAL A 12 6.70 -3.16 -7.21
CA VAL A 12 8.12 -2.91 -7.53
C VAL A 12 8.30 -1.70 -8.46
N GLY A 13 7.25 -0.90 -8.62
CA GLY A 13 7.31 0.39 -9.32
C GLY A 13 7.52 1.55 -8.35
N ARG A 14 7.78 2.73 -8.91
CA ARG A 14 7.80 3.99 -8.17
C ARG A 14 6.76 4.95 -8.76
N ALA A 15 6.15 5.76 -7.92
CA ALA A 15 5.14 6.74 -8.33
C ALA A 15 5.69 7.81 -9.29
N ASP A 16 6.97 8.14 -9.13
CA ASP A 16 7.71 9.10 -9.96
C ASP A 16 8.20 8.50 -11.30
N GLY A 17 7.86 7.24 -11.60
CA GLY A 17 8.27 6.54 -12.81
C GLY A 17 9.76 6.13 -12.83
N ALA A 18 10.53 6.44 -11.79
CA ALA A 18 11.92 6.05 -11.73
C ALA A 18 12.08 4.54 -11.51
N THR A 19 13.22 4.00 -11.92
CA THR A 19 13.52 2.59 -11.71
C THR A 19 14.06 2.37 -10.30
N LEU A 20 13.54 1.36 -9.60
CA LEU A 20 14.14 0.88 -8.35
C LEU A 20 15.56 0.37 -8.59
N HIS A 21 16.43 0.55 -7.59
CA HIS A 21 17.75 -0.07 -7.62
C HIS A 21 17.64 -1.59 -7.86
N PRO A 22 18.47 -2.19 -8.73
CA PRO A 22 18.34 -3.59 -9.13
C PRO A 22 18.37 -4.56 -7.94
N ASP A 23 19.22 -4.31 -6.95
CA ASP A 23 19.32 -5.17 -5.76
C ASP A 23 18.04 -5.14 -4.91
N VAL A 24 17.37 -3.98 -4.84
CA VAL A 24 16.10 -3.85 -4.09
C VAL A 24 15.01 -4.62 -4.82
N ARG A 25 14.91 -4.48 -6.14
CA ARG A 25 13.99 -5.27 -6.97
C ARG A 25 14.23 -6.76 -6.78
N ALA A 26 15.48 -7.22 -6.92
CA ALA A 26 15.83 -8.62 -6.77
C ALA A 26 15.58 -9.16 -5.35
N ALA A 27 15.67 -8.33 -4.31
CA ALA A 27 15.31 -8.73 -2.96
C ALA A 27 13.79 -8.92 -2.79
N VAL A 28 12.99 -8.01 -3.34
CA VAL A 28 11.52 -8.10 -3.30
C VAL A 28 11.03 -9.31 -4.11
N ASP A 29 11.55 -9.50 -5.32
CA ASP A 29 11.16 -10.62 -6.20
C ASP A 29 11.47 -11.97 -5.53
N ARG A 30 12.65 -12.12 -4.89
CA ARG A 30 12.96 -13.34 -4.12
C ARG A 30 12.01 -13.57 -2.95
N ALA A 31 11.59 -12.52 -2.25
CA ALA A 31 10.62 -12.66 -1.16
C ALA A 31 9.24 -13.07 -1.70
N ALA A 32 8.83 -12.53 -2.84
CA ALA A 32 7.60 -12.90 -3.53
C ALA A 32 7.61 -14.38 -3.94
N ASP A 33 8.72 -14.86 -4.53
CA ASP A 33 8.91 -16.27 -4.91
C ASP A 33 8.83 -17.20 -3.70
N GLN A 34 9.43 -16.80 -2.57
CA GLN A 34 9.34 -17.55 -1.32
C GLN A 34 7.90 -17.64 -0.81
N CYS A 35 7.14 -16.55 -0.87
CA CYS A 35 5.73 -16.56 -0.52
C CYS A 35 4.90 -17.46 -1.45
N ALA A 36 5.17 -17.44 -2.75
CA ALA A 36 4.52 -18.31 -3.73
C ALA A 36 4.83 -19.79 -3.44
N ALA A 37 6.10 -20.12 -3.15
CA ALA A 37 6.54 -21.48 -2.79
C ALA A 37 5.87 -22.02 -1.52
N LEU A 38 5.51 -21.14 -0.58
CA LEU A 38 4.74 -21.48 0.62
C LEU A 38 3.23 -21.71 0.35
N GLY A 39 2.78 -21.52 -0.89
CA GLY A 39 1.39 -21.76 -1.32
C GLY A 39 0.48 -20.55 -1.21
N HIS A 40 1.04 -19.33 -1.10
CA HIS A 40 0.29 -18.08 -1.18
C HIS A 40 0.01 -17.69 -2.63
N ASP A 41 -1.03 -16.89 -2.84
CA ASP A 41 -1.41 -16.29 -4.12
C ASP A 41 -0.70 -14.94 -4.24
N VAL A 42 0.15 -14.77 -5.24
CA VAL A 42 1.07 -13.62 -5.36
C VAL A 42 0.85 -12.95 -6.71
N ASP A 43 0.44 -11.68 -6.67
CA ASP A 43 0.15 -10.86 -7.86
C ASP A 43 1.04 -9.62 -7.85
N HIS A 44 1.73 -9.35 -8.97
CA HIS A 44 2.43 -8.07 -9.15
C HIS A 44 1.44 -6.97 -9.52
N LEU A 45 1.49 -5.87 -8.80
CA LEU A 45 0.61 -4.72 -8.97
C LEU A 45 1.40 -3.50 -9.43
N GLU A 46 0.77 -2.68 -10.25
CA GLU A 46 1.28 -1.34 -10.59
C GLU A 46 1.07 -0.39 -9.41
N VAL A 47 1.87 0.68 -9.36
CA VAL A 47 1.74 1.69 -8.31
C VAL A 47 0.41 2.43 -8.52
N PRO A 48 -0.52 2.43 -7.54
CA PRO A 48 -1.86 2.97 -7.73
C PRO A 48 -1.94 4.50 -7.53
N PHE A 49 -0.81 5.18 -7.44
CA PHE A 49 -0.70 6.61 -7.17
C PHE A 49 0.34 7.25 -8.10
N ASP A 50 0.07 8.50 -8.48
CA ASP A 50 0.98 9.27 -9.33
C ASP A 50 2.08 9.96 -8.50
N ALA A 51 3.02 10.61 -9.20
CA ALA A 51 4.18 11.26 -8.59
C ALA A 51 3.82 12.36 -7.56
N SER A 52 2.60 12.93 -7.62
CA SER A 52 2.16 14.00 -6.71
C SER A 52 2.05 13.53 -5.26
N VAL A 53 1.96 12.23 -5.01
CA VAL A 53 1.92 11.67 -3.64
C VAL A 53 3.15 12.10 -2.82
N GLY A 54 4.32 12.24 -3.47
CA GLY A 54 5.55 12.68 -2.81
C GLY A 54 5.48 14.15 -2.41
N ASP A 55 5.00 14.99 -3.32
CA ASP A 55 4.82 16.41 -3.07
C ASP A 55 3.76 16.65 -1.98
N ASP A 56 2.64 15.94 -2.04
CA ASP A 56 1.57 15.99 -1.04
C ASP A 56 2.07 15.56 0.34
N PHE A 57 2.91 14.52 0.42
CA PHE A 57 3.53 14.07 1.66
C PHE A 57 4.41 15.17 2.29
N VAL A 58 5.25 15.83 1.49
CA VAL A 58 6.11 16.92 1.97
C VAL A 58 5.28 18.13 2.39
N LEU A 59 4.23 18.47 1.65
CA LEU A 59 3.31 19.57 1.99
C LEU A 59 2.58 19.30 3.32
N TYR A 60 2.10 18.08 3.53
CA TYR A 60 1.47 17.67 4.78
C TYR A 60 2.42 17.82 5.98
N TRP A 61 3.66 17.30 5.85
CA TRP A 61 4.68 17.45 6.89
C TRP A 61 5.09 18.90 7.13
N GLY A 62 5.17 19.71 6.06
CA GLY A 62 5.42 21.15 6.17
C GLY A 62 4.33 21.85 7.00
N MET A 63 3.07 21.55 6.72
CA MET A 63 1.93 22.07 7.48
C MET A 63 2.00 21.68 8.96
N LEU A 64 2.35 20.42 9.28
CA LEU A 64 2.53 19.97 10.66
C LEU A 64 3.67 20.72 11.37
N ALA A 65 4.82 20.85 10.72
CA ALA A 65 5.96 21.58 11.27
C ALA A 65 5.61 23.06 11.52
N GLN A 66 4.90 23.70 10.59
CA GLN A 66 4.41 25.07 10.76
C GLN A 66 3.42 25.18 11.92
N ALA A 67 2.50 24.23 12.07
CA ALA A 67 1.55 24.20 13.18
C ALA A 67 2.29 24.08 14.53
N ILE A 68 3.31 23.24 14.62
CA ILE A 68 4.15 23.11 15.82
C ILE A 68 4.84 24.44 16.13
N LEU A 69 5.50 25.07 15.15
CA LEU A 69 6.18 26.35 15.36
C LEU A 69 5.21 27.43 15.82
N LEU A 70 4.03 27.55 15.20
CA LEU A 70 3.01 28.50 15.60
C LEU A 70 2.51 28.21 17.03
N GLN A 71 2.23 26.95 17.35
CA GLN A 71 1.76 26.57 18.68
C GLN A 71 2.81 26.83 19.75
N SER A 72 4.08 26.53 19.48
CA SER A 72 5.20 26.81 20.38
C SER A 72 5.39 28.31 20.60
N ARG A 73 5.20 29.15 19.57
CA ARG A 73 5.18 30.62 19.74
C ARG A 73 4.11 31.07 20.71
N GLN A 74 2.90 30.51 20.60
CA GLN A 74 1.79 30.86 21.48
C GLN A 74 2.02 30.39 22.92
N VAL A 75 2.59 29.20 23.12
CA VAL A 75 2.81 28.61 24.46
C VAL A 75 4.00 29.26 25.18
N LEU A 76 5.11 29.50 24.48
CA LEU A 76 6.34 30.00 25.09
C LEU A 76 6.41 31.53 25.16
N GLY A 77 5.61 32.24 24.34
CA GLY A 77 5.58 33.70 24.34
C GLY A 77 6.97 34.30 24.11
N SER A 78 7.45 35.09 25.07
CA SER A 78 8.76 35.75 25.00
C SER A 78 9.95 34.79 25.06
N ALA A 79 9.75 33.57 25.56
CA ALA A 79 10.79 32.53 25.58
C ALA A 79 10.87 31.74 24.27
N TYR A 80 10.04 32.06 23.27
CA TYR A 80 10.09 31.40 21.98
C TYR A 80 11.40 31.74 21.25
N ASP A 81 12.15 30.70 20.91
CA ASP A 81 13.29 30.77 20.00
C ASP A 81 13.08 29.80 18.83
N VAL A 82 13.04 30.34 17.61
CA VAL A 82 12.91 29.54 16.40
C VAL A 82 14.19 28.74 16.13
N GLU A 83 15.37 29.27 16.46
CA GLU A 83 16.65 28.58 16.26
C GLU A 83 16.83 27.39 17.21
N GLY A 84 16.01 27.31 18.27
CA GLY A 84 15.87 26.12 19.12
C GLY A 84 15.30 24.89 18.39
N PHE A 85 14.69 25.08 17.22
CA PHE A 85 14.29 23.98 16.34
C PHE A 85 15.39 23.66 15.33
N ASP A 86 15.56 22.37 15.07
CA ASP A 86 16.52 21.90 14.07
C ASP A 86 16.22 22.48 12.67
N ARG A 87 17.25 22.53 11.82
CA ARG A 87 17.18 23.14 10.49
C ARG A 87 16.13 22.46 9.60
N TRP A 88 15.91 21.16 9.74
CA TRP A 88 14.95 20.41 8.94
C TRP A 88 13.51 20.81 9.28
N THR A 89 13.17 20.86 10.56
CA THR A 89 11.84 21.31 11.02
C THR A 89 11.52 22.73 10.56
N ARG A 90 12.48 23.65 10.66
CA ARG A 90 12.31 25.02 10.16
C ARG A 90 12.15 25.08 8.65
N GLY A 91 12.92 24.27 7.92
CA GLY A 91 12.82 24.15 6.46
C GLY A 91 11.44 23.63 6.02
N LEU A 92 10.94 22.59 6.67
CA LEU A 92 9.60 22.05 6.44
C LEU A 92 8.51 23.08 6.74
N ALA A 93 8.59 23.77 7.88
CA ALA A 93 7.62 24.80 8.24
C ALA A 93 7.58 25.94 7.21
N ALA A 94 8.73 26.31 6.63
CA ALA A 94 8.80 27.30 5.57
C ALA A 94 8.26 26.79 4.21
N HIS A 95 8.28 25.47 4.00
CA HIS A 95 7.74 24.80 2.82
C HIS A 95 6.21 24.58 2.91
N ALA A 96 5.59 24.80 4.08
CA ALA A 96 4.16 24.72 4.24
C ALA A 96 3.43 25.67 3.28
N PRO A 97 2.31 25.23 2.65
CA PRO A 97 1.54 26.10 1.78
C PRO A 97 0.98 27.26 2.60
N ARG A 98 1.23 28.50 2.16
CA ARG A 98 0.71 29.72 2.81
C ARG A 98 -0.83 29.84 2.74
N SER A 99 -1.50 28.98 1.98
CA SER A 99 -2.96 28.95 1.81
C SER A 99 -3.49 27.51 1.79
N ALA A 100 -4.54 27.24 2.57
CA ALA A 100 -5.15 25.92 2.79
C ALA A 100 -5.77 25.26 1.53
N SER A 101 -5.81 25.94 0.38
CA SER A 101 -6.50 25.50 -0.84
C SER A 101 -5.74 24.48 -1.69
N ARG A 102 -4.60 23.96 -1.24
CA ARG A 102 -3.77 22.99 -2.00
C ARG A 102 -3.80 21.55 -1.49
N VAL A 103 -4.55 21.26 -0.43
CA VAL A 103 -4.65 19.92 0.19
C VAL A 103 -5.74 19.05 -0.46
N GLU A 104 -6.14 19.33 -1.71
CA GLU A 104 -7.27 18.66 -2.39
C GLU A 104 -6.91 17.30 -3.01
N ASN A 105 -5.64 16.88 -3.04
CA ASN A 105 -5.23 15.72 -3.84
C ASN A 105 -5.48 14.34 -3.19
N ALA A 106 -5.82 14.25 -1.90
CA ALA A 106 -6.07 12.98 -1.23
C ALA A 106 -7.39 12.28 -1.64
N ARG A 107 -8.20 12.87 -2.52
CA ARG A 107 -9.52 12.36 -2.94
C ARG A 107 -9.52 11.46 -4.18
N ARG A 108 -8.36 11.19 -4.78
CA ARG A 108 -8.25 10.40 -6.02
C ARG A 108 -7.51 9.07 -5.86
N ILE A 109 -7.56 8.43 -4.69
CA ILE A 109 -7.22 7.00 -4.61
C ILE A 109 -8.43 6.24 -5.15
N PRO A 110 -8.36 5.59 -6.32
CA PRO A 110 -9.43 4.71 -6.76
C PRO A 110 -9.59 3.63 -5.68
N ALA A 111 -10.80 3.44 -5.16
CA ALA A 111 -11.10 2.48 -4.10
C ALA A 111 -10.79 1.01 -4.47
N ASP A 112 -10.31 0.76 -5.69
CA ASP A 112 -9.96 -0.54 -6.23
C ASP A 112 -8.53 -0.50 -6.84
N PRO A 113 -7.51 -1.01 -6.13
CA PRO A 113 -6.13 -1.09 -6.63
C PRO A 113 -5.95 -2.10 -7.80
N THR A 114 -7.01 -2.78 -8.25
CA THR A 114 -6.98 -3.71 -9.39
C THR A 114 -7.66 -3.15 -10.65
N ALA A 115 -8.22 -1.95 -10.58
CA ALA A 115 -8.92 -1.33 -11.70
C ALA A 115 -7.94 -0.73 -12.72
N SER A 116 -7.31 -1.59 -13.52
CA SER A 116 -6.69 -1.18 -14.78
C SER A 116 -7.78 -0.65 -15.74
N PRO A 117 -7.58 0.51 -16.40
CA PRO A 117 -8.59 1.07 -17.30
C PRO A 117 -8.67 0.23 -18.59
N GLY A 118 -9.58 -0.77 -18.61
CA GLY A 118 -9.93 -1.47 -19.85
C GLY A 118 -10.35 -2.95 -19.75
N ALA A 119 -10.30 -3.60 -18.59
CA ALA A 119 -10.68 -5.02 -18.50
C ALA A 119 -12.20 -5.20 -18.27
N PRO A 120 -12.90 -6.10 -19.01
CA PRO A 120 -14.31 -6.40 -18.77
C PRO A 120 -14.49 -6.96 -17.35
N ARG A 121 -15.31 -6.27 -16.56
CA ARG A 121 -15.66 -6.63 -15.19
C ARG A 121 -16.68 -7.76 -15.19
N ASP A 122 -16.20 -9.00 -15.12
CA ASP A 122 -16.92 -10.09 -14.45
C ASP A 122 -15.95 -11.23 -14.10
N ARG A 123 -15.53 -11.32 -12.84
CA ARG A 123 -15.08 -12.58 -12.25
C ARG A 123 -15.55 -12.63 -10.81
N GLY A 124 -16.71 -13.23 -10.60
CA GLY A 124 -17.11 -13.78 -9.32
C GLY A 124 -16.04 -14.73 -8.73
N PRO A 125 -16.22 -15.18 -7.47
CA PRO A 125 -15.25 -16.04 -6.80
C PRO A 125 -14.90 -17.25 -7.68
N ARG A 126 -13.62 -17.38 -8.05
CA ARG A 126 -13.13 -18.54 -8.79
C ARG A 126 -13.41 -19.78 -7.91
N PRO A 127 -14.23 -20.74 -8.36
CA PRO A 127 -14.56 -21.89 -7.53
C PRO A 127 -13.28 -22.63 -7.18
N LEU A 128 -13.14 -22.99 -5.89
CA LEU A 128 -12.03 -23.78 -5.39
C LEU A 128 -11.96 -25.10 -6.17
N PRO A 129 -10.76 -25.63 -6.48
CA PRO A 129 -10.65 -26.95 -7.07
C PRO A 129 -11.32 -27.97 -6.14
N GLN A 130 -12.40 -28.57 -6.63
CA GLN A 130 -13.12 -29.63 -5.94
C GLN A 130 -12.12 -30.75 -5.64
N ARG A 131 -11.95 -31.09 -4.36
CA ARG A 131 -11.24 -32.31 -3.99
C ARG A 131 -12.02 -33.47 -4.59
N SER A 132 -11.44 -34.14 -5.58
CA SER A 132 -11.89 -35.45 -6.03
C SER A 132 -11.70 -36.42 -4.87
N GLU A 133 -12.78 -36.75 -4.17
CA GLU A 133 -12.80 -37.93 -3.31
C GLU A 133 -12.58 -39.18 -4.18
N PRO A 134 -11.73 -40.13 -3.75
CA PRO A 134 -11.56 -41.36 -4.48
C PRO A 134 -12.86 -42.16 -4.44
N SER A 135 -13.36 -42.47 -5.64
CA SER A 135 -14.41 -43.44 -5.93
C SER A 135 -14.23 -44.73 -5.11
N SER A 136 -15.00 -44.87 -4.04
CA SER A 136 -15.15 -46.13 -3.31
C SER A 136 -16.25 -46.95 -3.97
N GLY A 137 -15.87 -47.64 -5.05
CA GLY A 137 -16.71 -48.64 -5.68
C GLY A 137 -16.60 -50.00 -5.00
N ARG A 138 -17.79 -50.59 -4.75
CA ARG A 138 -18.14 -52.01 -4.55
C ARG A 138 -18.22 -52.55 -3.11
N GLY A 139 -19.42 -53.06 -2.81
CA GLY A 139 -19.69 -54.01 -1.74
C GLY A 139 -21.18 -54.31 -1.62
N SER A 140 -21.69 -55.20 -2.47
CA SER A 140 -23.06 -55.75 -2.42
C SER A 140 -23.37 -56.46 -1.10
N ALA A 141 -24.59 -56.31 -0.60
CA ALA A 141 -25.43 -57.35 0.04
C ALA A 141 -26.84 -56.74 0.25
N LEU A 142 -27.83 -57.03 -0.58
CA LEU A 142 -28.76 -58.18 -0.51
C LEU A 142 -29.61 -58.24 0.78
N ALA A 143 -30.92 -58.11 0.58
CA ALA A 143 -32.00 -58.93 1.15
C ALA A 143 -32.64 -58.64 2.53
N ILE A 144 -33.96 -58.36 2.44
CA ILE A 144 -35.10 -59.05 3.11
C ILE A 144 -35.65 -58.44 4.42
N ALA A 145 -36.98 -58.21 4.33
CA ALA A 145 -38.04 -58.09 5.35
C ALA A 145 -38.13 -56.79 6.14
#